data_AF-E4MS41-F1
#
_entry.id   AF-E4MS41-F1
#
_cell.length_a   1.000
_cell.length_b   1.000
_cell.length_c   1.000
_cell.angle_alpha   90.00
_cell.angle_beta   90.00
_cell.angle_gamma   90.00
#
_symmetry.space_group_name_H-M   'P 1'
#
loop_
_entity.id
_entity.type
_entity.pdbx_description
1 polymer ?
#
loop_
_entity_poly.entity_id
_entity_poly.type
_entity_poly.pdbx_seq_one_letter_code
_entity_poly.pdbx_strand_id
1 'polypeptide(L)'
;MGKEGFFERTAIHDWDFNSEEEKEFQEMQKGYEKSKANFEKYGSLINLYSPEYDGKLNKVNYLNRLGGDIWDGNWTTTIESDEYPKAFDMKIEIGNDLPNDGISITYQGNPFYFIAETASYDWYGGGIDAIIMFYEPVSRIVLFTFDYS
;
A
#
# COMPACT_ATOMS: atom_id res chain seq x y z
N MET A 1 -15.76 12.70 -19.93
CA MET A 1 -15.87 11.82 -18.76
C MET A 1 -15.91 10.40 -19.29
N GLY A 2 -15.00 9.51 -18.86
CA GLY A 2 -14.91 8.14 -19.40
C GLY A 2 -13.52 7.65 -19.85
N LYS A 3 -12.45 8.43 -19.62
CA LYS A 3 -11.05 7.98 -19.72
C LYS A 3 -10.34 8.08 -18.35
N GLU A 4 -11.11 7.94 -17.28
CA GLU A 4 -10.62 8.24 -15.95
C GLU A 4 -9.75 7.10 -15.38
N GLY A 5 -9.53 6.00 -16.09
CA GLY A 5 -8.52 5.01 -15.68
C GLY A 5 -8.91 4.12 -14.50
N PHE A 6 -10.03 4.42 -13.82
CA PHE A 6 -10.31 3.84 -12.50
C PHE A 6 -10.99 2.46 -12.54
N PHE A 7 -11.33 1.90 -13.70
CA PHE A 7 -11.94 0.56 -13.82
C PHE A 7 -11.54 -0.15 -15.12
N GLU A 8 -10.24 -0.31 -15.35
CA GLU A 8 -9.72 -0.90 -16.59
C GLU A 8 -10.07 -2.40 -16.75
N ARG A 9 -10.32 -3.12 -15.65
CA ARG A 9 -10.73 -4.54 -15.67
C ARG A 9 -12.23 -4.70 -16.03
N THR A 10 -12.62 -4.29 -17.23
CA THR A 10 -13.97 -4.48 -17.75
C THR A 10 -13.97 -4.76 -19.25
N ALA A 11 -15.03 -5.40 -19.75
CA ALA A 11 -15.21 -5.60 -21.19
C ALA A 11 -15.40 -4.26 -21.96
N ILE A 12 -15.77 -3.17 -21.28
CA ILE A 12 -15.94 -1.85 -21.90
C ILE A 12 -14.57 -1.21 -22.22
N HIS A 13 -13.54 -1.59 -21.46
CA HIS A 13 -12.17 -1.11 -21.61
C HIS A 13 -11.28 -2.14 -22.34
N ASP A 14 -11.89 -3.06 -23.09
CA ASP A 14 -11.20 -4.11 -23.85
C ASP A 14 -10.22 -4.95 -23.01
N TRP A 15 -10.52 -5.16 -21.72
CA TRP A 15 -9.71 -6.00 -20.84
C TRP A 15 -9.62 -7.43 -21.37
N ASP A 16 -8.39 -7.95 -21.49
CA ASP A 16 -8.17 -9.35 -21.85
C ASP A 16 -8.30 -10.25 -20.61
N PHE A 17 -9.45 -10.89 -20.48
CA PHE A 17 -9.71 -11.86 -19.40
C PHE A 17 -8.91 -13.18 -19.52
N ASN A 18 -7.99 -13.29 -20.47
CA ASN A 18 -7.05 -14.40 -20.55
C ASN A 18 -5.59 -13.97 -20.34
N SER A 19 -5.35 -12.68 -20.06
CA SER A 19 -4.01 -12.14 -19.88
C SER A 19 -3.33 -12.66 -18.61
N GLU A 20 -2.02 -12.42 -18.48
CA GLU A 20 -1.31 -12.75 -17.24
C GLU A 20 -1.79 -11.86 -16.08
N GLU A 21 -2.09 -10.59 -16.33
CA GLU A 21 -2.63 -9.67 -15.33
C GLU A 21 -3.98 -10.17 -14.78
N GLU A 22 -4.84 -10.70 -15.65
CA GLU A 22 -6.09 -11.33 -15.19
C GLU A 22 -5.81 -12.55 -14.29
N LYS A 23 -4.83 -13.39 -14.63
CA LYS A 23 -4.47 -14.54 -13.78
C LYS A 23 -3.97 -14.08 -12.41
N GLU A 24 -3.15 -13.04 -12.36
CA GLU A 24 -2.68 -12.44 -11.11
C GLU A 24 -3.86 -11.92 -10.27
N PHE A 25 -4.81 -11.21 -10.87
CA PHE A 25 -6.03 -10.78 -10.16
C PHE A 25 -6.84 -11.96 -9.61
N GLN A 26 -6.99 -13.04 -10.36
CA GLN A 26 -7.68 -14.24 -9.90
C GLN A 26 -6.93 -14.92 -8.73
N GLU A 27 -5.60 -14.90 -8.73
CA GLU A 27 -4.78 -15.40 -7.62
C GLU A 27 -4.94 -14.53 -6.38
N MET A 28 -4.88 -13.21 -6.52
CA MET A 28 -5.16 -12.25 -5.45
C MET A 28 -6.56 -12.48 -4.85
N GLN A 29 -7.58 -12.66 -5.70
CA GLN A 29 -8.94 -12.94 -5.23
C GLN A 29 -9.02 -14.24 -4.42
N LYS A 30 -8.36 -15.31 -4.87
CA LYS A 30 -8.28 -16.58 -4.12
C LYS A 30 -7.57 -16.40 -2.77
N GLY A 31 -6.50 -15.60 -2.73
CA GLY A 31 -5.80 -15.28 -1.48
C GLY A 31 -6.68 -14.51 -0.52
N TYR A 32 -7.41 -13.50 -1.00
CA TYR A 32 -8.38 -12.76 -0.20
C TYR A 32 -9.46 -13.66 0.41
N GLU A 33 -10.06 -14.56 -0.39
CA GLU A 33 -11.07 -15.50 0.12
C GLU A 33 -10.50 -16.44 1.19
N LYS A 34 -9.23 -16.87 1.06
CA LYS A 34 -8.54 -17.64 2.11
C LYS A 34 -8.36 -16.82 3.39
N SER A 35 -7.92 -15.57 3.28
CA SER A 35 -7.77 -14.67 4.43
C SER A 35 -9.09 -14.43 5.14
N LYS A 36 -10.17 -14.23 4.38
CA LYS A 36 -11.52 -14.09 4.91
C LYS A 36 -11.96 -15.34 5.67
N ALA A 37 -11.79 -16.53 5.08
CA ALA A 37 -12.11 -17.80 5.76
C ALA A 37 -11.26 -18.01 7.03
N ASN A 38 -9.97 -17.66 6.99
CA ASN A 38 -9.08 -17.71 8.16
C ASN A 38 -9.55 -16.75 9.25
N PHE A 39 -9.93 -15.53 8.89
CA PHE A 39 -10.46 -14.56 9.84
C PHE A 39 -11.76 -15.05 10.47
N GLU A 40 -12.70 -15.58 9.69
CA GLU A 40 -13.95 -16.16 10.21
C GLU A 40 -13.69 -17.31 11.18
N LYS A 41 -12.68 -18.16 10.90
CA LYS A 41 -12.34 -19.31 11.72
C LYS A 41 -11.56 -18.97 12.99
N TYR A 42 -10.62 -18.01 12.92
CA TYR A 42 -9.62 -17.76 13.96
C TYR A 42 -9.69 -16.37 14.60
N GLY A 43 -10.51 -15.47 14.05
CA GLY A 43 -10.62 -14.07 14.48
C GLY A 43 -9.36 -13.23 14.22
N SER A 44 -8.51 -13.64 13.28
CA SER A 44 -7.24 -12.99 12.97
C SER A 44 -6.86 -13.21 11.51
N LEU A 45 -6.07 -12.29 10.95
CA LEU A 45 -5.27 -12.61 9.76
C LEU A 45 -4.23 -13.67 10.11
N ILE A 46 -4.02 -14.58 9.18
CA ILE A 46 -3.06 -15.68 9.24
C ILE A 46 -2.21 -15.57 7.98
N ASN A 47 -0.89 -15.72 8.12
CA ASN A 47 0.02 -15.70 6.99
C ASN A 47 -0.39 -16.77 5.95
N LEU A 48 -0.65 -16.34 4.71
CA LEU A 48 -1.17 -17.24 3.67
C LEU A 48 -0.14 -18.23 3.12
N TYR A 49 1.15 -17.89 3.18
CA TYR A 49 2.25 -18.70 2.66
C TYR A 49 2.78 -19.69 3.71
N SER A 50 2.72 -19.30 4.98
CA SER A 50 3.14 -20.13 6.11
C SER A 50 2.12 -20.01 7.25
N PRO A 51 0.95 -20.67 7.15
CA PRO A 51 -0.14 -20.53 8.13
C PRO A 51 0.21 -21.02 9.53
N GLU A 52 1.22 -21.87 9.64
CA GLU A 52 1.73 -22.40 10.91
C GLU A 52 3.25 -22.24 10.95
N TYR A 53 3.76 -21.82 12.11
CA TYR A 53 5.18 -21.71 12.40
C TYR A 53 5.43 -22.24 13.81
N ASP A 54 6.38 -23.16 13.96
CA ASP A 54 6.71 -23.80 15.24
C ASP A 54 5.48 -24.41 15.96
N GLY A 55 4.62 -25.09 15.20
CA GLY A 55 3.41 -25.75 15.70
C GLY A 55 2.32 -24.79 16.19
N LYS A 56 2.43 -23.49 15.90
CA LYS A 56 1.44 -22.45 16.25
C LYS A 56 0.94 -21.76 14.99
N LEU A 57 -0.29 -21.26 15.05
CA LEU A 57 -0.83 -20.39 13.99
C LEU A 57 0.05 -19.15 13.84
N ASN A 58 0.48 -18.89 12.61
CA ASN A 58 1.28 -17.74 12.24
C ASN A 58 0.36 -16.54 11.99
N LYS A 59 -0.02 -15.86 13.08
CA LYS A 59 -0.86 -14.66 13.02
C LYS A 59 -0.06 -13.47 12.55
N VAL A 60 -0.64 -12.67 11.65
CA VAL A 60 -0.05 -11.41 11.16
C VAL A 60 -0.85 -10.22 11.65
N ASN A 61 -0.23 -9.04 11.66
CA ASN A 61 -0.88 -7.80 12.07
C ASN A 61 -1.76 -7.25 10.94
N TYR A 62 -2.81 -6.50 11.29
CA TYR A 62 -3.59 -5.76 10.30
C TYR A 62 -2.84 -4.57 9.71
N LEU A 63 -1.98 -3.97 10.53
CA LEU A 63 -1.10 -2.87 10.17
C LEU A 63 0.30 -3.30 10.57
N ASN A 64 1.25 -3.20 9.64
CA ASN A 64 2.65 -3.46 9.93
C ASN A 64 3.22 -2.32 10.78
N ARG A 65 2.72 -1.09 10.59
CA ARG A 65 3.06 0.09 11.39
C ARG A 65 1.85 1.02 11.59
N LEU A 66 1.75 1.62 12.77
CA LEU A 66 0.76 2.64 13.14
C LEU A 66 1.46 3.81 13.83
N GLY A 67 1.60 4.93 13.13
CA GLY A 67 2.36 6.10 13.52
C GLY A 67 3.87 5.89 13.52
N GLY A 68 4.60 6.88 14.05
CA GLY A 68 6.06 6.94 14.00
C GLY A 68 6.57 7.63 12.74
N ASP A 69 7.86 7.46 12.47
CA ASP A 69 8.50 8.03 11.29
C ASP A 69 8.27 7.12 10.08
N ILE A 70 8.05 7.71 8.90
CA ILE A 70 8.06 6.99 7.61
C ILE A 70 9.51 6.74 7.18
N TRP A 71 9.72 5.67 6.40
CA TRP A 71 11.03 5.32 5.86
C TRP A 71 11.06 5.50 4.35
N ASP A 72 12.27 5.79 3.85
CA ASP A 72 12.57 5.81 2.44
C ASP A 72 12.45 4.42 1.81
N GLY A 73 12.11 4.38 0.52
CA GLY A 73 11.81 3.17 -0.23
C GLY A 73 11.56 3.48 -1.70
N ASN A 74 11.24 2.45 -2.49
CA ASN A 74 11.00 2.63 -3.93
C ASN A 74 9.84 3.59 -4.22
N TRP A 75 8.88 3.72 -3.29
CA TRP A 75 7.77 4.66 -3.40
C TRP A 75 8.20 6.14 -3.52
N THR A 76 9.39 6.50 -3.05
CA THR A 76 9.90 7.89 -3.07
C THR A 76 10.60 8.26 -4.38
N THR A 77 10.90 7.29 -5.25
CA THR A 77 11.62 7.49 -6.53
C THR A 77 10.95 8.52 -7.45
N THR A 78 9.62 8.65 -7.37
CA THR A 78 8.86 9.68 -8.11
C THR A 78 9.13 11.10 -7.60
N ILE A 79 9.58 11.25 -6.35
CA ILE A 79 10.02 12.53 -5.78
C ILE A 79 11.39 12.90 -6.35
N GLU A 80 12.32 11.95 -6.38
CA GLU A 80 13.67 12.15 -6.92
C GLU A 80 13.67 12.49 -8.41
N SER A 81 12.79 11.83 -9.17
CA SER A 81 12.60 12.06 -10.62
C SER A 81 11.68 13.24 -10.95
N ASP A 82 11.12 13.92 -9.94
CA ASP A 82 10.16 15.02 -10.10
C ASP A 82 8.90 14.62 -10.92
N GLU A 83 8.44 13.37 -10.79
CA GLU A 83 7.27 12.82 -11.50
C GLU A 83 5.99 12.76 -10.63
N TYR A 84 6.09 13.13 -9.35
CA TYR A 84 4.97 13.13 -8.41
C TYR A 84 3.88 14.17 -8.76
N PRO A 85 2.63 13.99 -8.26
CA PRO A 85 1.53 14.92 -8.54
C PRO A 85 1.82 16.35 -8.03
N LYS A 86 1.89 17.31 -8.96
CA LYS A 86 2.26 18.72 -8.70
C LYS A 86 1.27 19.52 -7.84
N ALA A 87 0.16 18.92 -7.43
CA ALA A 87 -0.71 19.50 -6.41
C ALA A 87 -0.05 19.49 -5.01
N PHE A 88 0.89 18.57 -4.80
CA PHE A 88 1.68 18.45 -3.58
C PHE A 88 3.07 19.05 -3.82
N ASP A 89 3.73 19.52 -2.77
CA ASP A 89 5.17 19.80 -2.75
C ASP A 89 5.83 18.67 -1.97
N MET A 90 6.65 17.88 -2.67
CA MET A 90 7.32 16.68 -2.14
C MET A 90 8.82 16.85 -2.24
N LYS A 91 9.55 16.55 -1.16
CA LYS A 91 11.00 16.70 -1.08
C LYS A 91 11.60 15.58 -0.23
N ILE A 92 12.83 15.21 -0.57
CA ILE A 92 13.68 14.33 0.23
C ILE A 92 14.96 15.10 0.56
N GLU A 93 15.24 15.29 1.83
CA GLU A 93 16.52 15.77 2.32
C GLU A 93 17.47 14.57 2.52
N ILE A 94 18.69 14.67 2.00
CA ILE A 94 19.69 13.60 2.14
C ILE A 94 20.55 13.84 3.38
N GLY A 95 20.52 12.89 4.30
CA GLY A 95 21.31 12.93 5.53
C GLY A 95 21.10 11.67 6.36
N ASN A 96 21.89 11.53 7.43
CA ASN A 96 21.72 10.45 8.38
C ASN A 96 20.79 10.88 9.51
N ASP A 97 20.00 9.94 10.02
CA ASP A 97 19.12 10.12 11.19
C ASP A 97 18.14 11.30 11.06
N LEU A 98 17.68 11.57 9.83
CA LEU A 98 16.68 12.59 9.57
C LEU A 98 15.29 12.08 9.99
N PRO A 99 14.42 12.93 10.58
CA PRO A 99 13.03 12.57 10.80
C PRO A 99 12.37 12.19 9.48
N ASN A 100 11.56 11.12 9.49
CA ASN A 100 10.89 10.61 8.30
C ASN A 100 11.85 10.32 7.13
N ASP A 101 13.09 9.95 7.40
CA ASP A 101 14.16 9.78 6.40
C ASP A 101 14.34 11.02 5.49
N GLY A 102 14.09 12.21 6.03
CA GLY A 102 14.18 13.47 5.28
C GLY A 102 13.00 13.73 4.34
N ILE A 103 11.97 12.88 4.37
CA ILE A 103 10.80 12.99 3.50
C ILE A 103 9.85 14.04 4.04
N SER A 104 9.44 14.95 3.17
CA SER A 104 8.40 15.94 3.44
C SER A 104 7.39 16.02 2.30
N ILE A 105 6.11 16.06 2.66
CA ILE A 105 5.00 16.19 1.73
C ILE A 105 4.07 17.27 2.28
N THR A 106 3.73 18.25 1.44
CA THR A 106 2.79 19.31 1.83
C THR A 106 1.74 19.56 0.75
N TYR A 107 0.56 20.02 1.17
CA TYR A 107 -0.47 20.58 0.30
C TYR A 107 -0.74 22.03 0.71
N GLN A 108 -0.46 22.98 -0.17
CA GLN A 108 -0.61 24.42 0.11
C GLN A 108 0.13 24.86 1.39
N GLY A 109 1.28 24.25 1.67
CA GLY A 109 2.09 24.51 2.87
C GLY A 109 1.66 23.75 4.13
N ASN A 110 0.55 23.01 4.09
CA ASN A 110 0.14 22.16 5.22
C ASN A 110 0.80 20.78 5.13
N PRO A 111 1.45 20.28 6.20
CA PRO A 111 2.17 19.03 6.18
C PRO A 111 1.25 17.81 6.22
N PHE A 112 1.63 16.79 5.46
CA PHE A 112 1.10 15.44 5.65
C PHE A 112 1.85 14.73 6.76
N TYR A 113 1.12 13.95 7.55
CA TYR A 113 1.66 13.08 8.59
C TYR A 113 1.46 11.63 8.21
N PHE A 114 2.50 10.82 8.38
CA PHE A 114 2.37 9.37 8.27
C PHE A 114 1.42 8.85 9.35
N ILE A 115 0.48 8.00 8.96
CA ILE A 115 -0.51 7.44 9.86
C ILE A 115 -0.31 5.94 10.05
N ALA A 116 -0.22 5.18 8.97
CA ALA A 116 -0.12 3.73 9.05
C ALA A 116 0.36 3.14 7.73
N GLU A 117 0.83 1.90 7.77
CA GLU A 117 1.03 1.09 6.58
C GLU A 117 0.66 -0.38 6.80
N THR A 118 0.36 -1.06 5.69
CA THR A 118 0.23 -2.51 5.67
C THR A 118 0.70 -3.13 4.38
N ALA A 119 1.34 -4.29 4.46
CA ALA A 119 1.70 -5.10 3.32
C ALA A 119 0.48 -5.83 2.75
N SER A 120 0.36 -5.88 1.42
CA SER A 120 -0.78 -6.56 0.77
C SER A 120 -0.76 -8.08 0.96
N TYR A 121 0.41 -8.69 1.10
CA TYR A 121 0.53 -10.13 1.27
C TYR A 121 -0.09 -10.64 2.58
N ASP A 122 -0.22 -9.78 3.61
CA ASP A 122 -0.91 -10.11 4.85
C ASP A 122 -2.44 -10.24 4.66
N TRP A 123 -2.98 -9.64 3.59
CA TRP A 123 -4.41 -9.59 3.30
C TRP A 123 -4.84 -10.54 2.19
N TYR A 124 -4.10 -10.66 1.10
CA TYR A 124 -4.53 -11.45 -0.05
C TYR A 124 -3.39 -12.12 -0.84
N GLY A 125 -2.15 -12.09 -0.34
CA GLY A 125 -1.01 -12.72 -1.00
C GLY A 125 -0.53 -12.00 -2.27
N GLY A 126 -0.53 -10.66 -2.25
CA GLY A 126 -0.03 -9.81 -3.35
C GLY A 126 1.40 -9.31 -3.18
N GLY A 127 1.90 -8.56 -4.17
CA GLY A 127 3.28 -8.06 -4.25
C GLY A 127 3.49 -6.59 -3.84
N ILE A 128 2.53 -5.97 -3.14
CA ILE A 128 2.73 -4.64 -2.55
C ILE A 128 3.31 -4.83 -1.14
N ASP A 129 4.51 -4.30 -0.91
CA ASP A 129 5.22 -4.43 0.36
C ASP A 129 4.70 -3.45 1.41
N ALA A 130 4.26 -2.26 0.98
CA ALA A 130 3.57 -1.33 1.88
C ALA A 130 2.52 -0.50 1.14
N ILE A 131 1.27 -0.58 1.59
CA ILE A 131 0.24 0.41 1.32
C ILE A 131 0.38 1.48 2.42
N ILE A 132 0.83 2.67 2.05
CA ILE A 132 1.23 3.73 2.97
C ILE A 132 0.15 4.80 3.01
N MET A 133 -0.28 5.19 4.20
CA MET A 133 -1.32 6.20 4.41
C MET A 133 -0.76 7.44 5.12
N PHE A 134 -1.03 8.60 4.52
CA PHE A 134 -0.77 9.91 5.11
C PHE A 134 -2.05 10.72 5.31
N TYR A 135 -2.01 11.67 6.24
CA TYR A 135 -3.12 12.58 6.50
C TYR A 135 -2.66 14.03 6.68
N GLU A 136 -3.31 14.96 5.99
CA GLU A 136 -3.15 16.41 6.14
C GLU A 136 -4.37 16.98 6.88
N PRO A 137 -4.23 17.52 8.10
CA PRO A 137 -5.36 17.78 9.00
C PRO A 137 -6.21 19.02 8.71
N VAL A 138 -5.68 20.02 7.99
CA VAL A 138 -6.34 21.29 7.70
C VAL A 138 -7.39 21.11 6.61
N SER A 139 -6.99 20.57 5.46
CA SER A 139 -7.87 20.28 4.32
C SER A 139 -8.52 18.90 4.42
N ARG A 140 -8.07 18.09 5.39
CA ARG A 140 -8.55 16.71 5.67
C ARG A 140 -8.35 15.78 4.48
N ILE A 141 -7.19 15.88 3.85
CA ILE A 141 -6.82 15.03 2.70
C ILE A 141 -6.13 13.78 3.24
N VAL A 142 -6.54 12.62 2.71
CA VAL A 142 -5.83 11.36 2.89
C VAL A 142 -5.08 11.07 1.59
N LEU A 143 -3.78 10.78 1.71
CA LEU A 143 -2.94 10.38 0.59
C LEU A 143 -2.53 8.93 0.79
N PHE A 144 -2.74 8.11 -0.25
CA PHE A 144 -2.23 6.76 -0.32
C PHE A 144 -1.11 6.68 -1.34
N THR A 145 -0.05 5.95 -1.00
CA THR A 145 1.01 5.55 -1.92
C THR A 145 1.41 4.11 -1.63
N PHE A 146 2.25 3.54 -2.50
CA PHE A 146 2.59 2.13 -2.47
C PHE A 146 4.10 1.94 -2.61
N ASP A 147 4.65 1.09 -1.77
CA ASP A 147 6.01 0.57 -1.90
C ASP A 147 5.98 -0.86 -2.43
N TYR A 148 6.93 -1.16 -3.32
CA TYR A 148 7.02 -2.41 -4.06
C TYR A 148 8.47 -2.92 -4.09
N SER A 149 8.65 -4.23 -4.23
CA SER A 149 9.94 -4.91 -4.51
C SER A 149 10.06 -5.38 -5.94
#